data_AF-A0A419YB73-F1
#
_entry.id   AF-A0A419YB73-F1
#
_cell.length_a   1.000
_cell.length_b   1.000
_cell.length_c   1.000
_cell.angle_alpha   90.00
_cell.angle_beta   90.00
_cell.angle_gamma   90.00
#
_symmetry.space_group_name_H-M   'P 1'
#
loop_
_entity.id
_entity.type
_entity.pdbx_description
1 polymer ?
#
loop_
_entity_poly.entity_id
_entity_poly.type
_entity_poly.pdbx_seq_one_letter_code
_entity_poly.pdbx_strand_id
1 'polypeptide(L)' 'MEGTQDRSAARTPVPHTRESLLASLAEAVHDHDERTLRRLLARLAEQITFADLPSLRSALQARHNRGSRPAP' A
#
# COMPACT_ATOMS: atom_id res chain seq x y z
N MET A 1 -41.52 20.34 0.42
CA MET A 1 -40.20 20.85 0.83
C MET A 1 -39.63 19.83 1.80
N GLU A 2 -38.89 18.84 1.31
CA GLU A 2 -38.25 17.82 2.15
C GLU A 2 -36.75 18.01 2.06
N GLY A 3 -36.20 18.63 3.10
CA GLY A 3 -34.78 18.59 3.39
C GLY A 3 -34.50 17.34 4.21
N THR A 4 -33.57 16.51 3.73
CA THR A 4 -32.76 15.57 4.51
C THR A 4 -31.77 14.92 3.54
N GLN A 5 -30.76 15.69 3.16
CA GLN A 5 -29.56 15.15 2.53
C GLN A 5 -28.40 15.30 3.50
N ASP A 6 -28.55 14.67 4.67
CA ASP A 6 -27.43 14.30 5.53
C ASP A 6 -26.90 12.98 5.00
N ARG A 7 -26.04 13.04 3.97
CA ARG A 7 -25.36 11.86 3.47
C ARG A 7 -23.91 12.17 3.26
N SER A 8 -23.11 11.49 4.07
CA SER A 8 -21.65 11.45 4.04
C SER A 8 -21.01 12.51 4.93
N ALA A 9 -21.21 12.28 6.23
CA ALA A 9 -20.17 12.33 7.25
C ALA A 9 -18.80 12.72 6.68
N ALA A 10 -18.37 13.92 7.07
CA ALA A 10 -17.01 14.40 6.89
C ALA A 10 -16.05 13.24 7.17
N ARG A 11 -15.46 12.70 6.10
CA ARG A 11 -14.39 11.71 6.16
C ARG A 11 -13.22 12.44 6.77
N THR A 12 -13.17 12.45 8.10
CA THR A 12 -12.00 12.89 8.85
C THR A 12 -10.82 12.17 8.23
N PRO A 13 -9.81 12.88 7.70
CA PRO A 13 -8.63 12.23 7.17
C PRO A 13 -7.94 11.61 8.37
N VAL A 14 -8.20 10.31 8.58
CA VAL A 14 -7.44 9.45 9.48
C VAL A 14 -5.98 9.78 9.18
N PRO A 15 -5.14 10.06 10.20
CA PRO A 15 -3.75 10.41 9.97
C PRO A 15 -3.18 9.38 9.00
N HIS A 16 -2.61 9.84 7.89
CA HIS A 16 -2.11 8.99 6.81
C HIS A 16 -0.93 8.14 7.33
N THR A 17 -1.22 7.13 8.13
CA THR A 17 -0.24 6.18 8.63
C THR A 17 0.11 5.23 7.50
N ARG A 18 1.32 4.68 7.57
CA ARG A 18 1.80 3.61 6.67
C ARG A 18 0.76 2.48 6.53
N GLU A 19 0.04 2.16 7.61
CA GLU A 19 -1.03 1.16 7.62
C GLU A 19 -2.24 1.54 6.74
N SER A 20 -2.69 2.80 6.78
CA SER A 20 -3.77 3.27 5.90
C SER A 20 -3.36 3.23 4.42
N LEU A 21 -2.09 3.49 4.13
CA LEU A 21 -1.55 3.39 2.77
C LEU A 21 -1.52 1.93 2.29
N LEU A 22 -1.08 0.99 3.15
CA LEU A 22 -1.06 -0.44 2.83
C LEU A 22 -2.47 -0.99 2.60
N ALA A 23 -3.45 -0.58 3.42
CA ALA A 23 -4.85 -0.95 3.24
C ALA A 23 -5.40 -0.46 1.90
N SER A 24 -5.13 0.81 1.55
CA SER A 24 -5.53 1.38 0.27
C SER A 24 -4.88 0.69 -0.93
N LEU A 25 -3.65 0.17 -0.75
CA LEU A 25 -2.93 -0.55 -1.79
C LEU A 25 -3.53 -1.94 -2.02
N ALA A 26 -3.95 -2.63 -0.96
CA ALA A 26 -4.66 -3.92 -1.06
C ALA A 26 -6.00 -3.76 -1.79
N GLU A 27 -6.74 -2.70 -1.47
CA GLU A 27 -8.01 -2.40 -2.14
C GLU A 27 -7.80 -2.11 -3.64
N ALA A 28 -6.82 -1.28 -3.99
CA ALA A 28 -6.52 -0.97 -5.39
C ALA A 28 -6.08 -2.20 -6.21
N VAL A 29 -5.43 -3.18 -5.57
CA VAL A 29 -5.10 -4.47 -6.19
C VAL A 29 -6.35 -5.32 -6.38
N HIS A 30 -7.25 -5.34 -5.39
CA HIS A 30 -8.51 -6.07 -5.46
C HIS A 30 -9.43 -5.53 -6.56
N ASP A 31 -9.52 -4.20 -6.67
CA ASP A 31 -10.36 -3.49 -7.64
C ASP A 31 -9.74 -3.43 -9.04
N HIS A 32 -8.53 -3.97 -9.22
CA HIS A 32 -7.74 -3.86 -10.45
C HIS A 32 -7.56 -2.40 -10.94
N ASP A 33 -7.58 -1.42 -10.02
CA ASP A 33 -7.35 -0.01 -10.34
C ASP A 33 -5.85 0.29 -10.45
N GLU A 34 -5.31 0.07 -11.65
CA GLU A 34 -3.90 0.32 -11.92
C GLU A 34 -3.48 1.77 -11.69
N ARG A 35 -4.35 2.75 -11.93
CA ARG A 35 -4.00 4.17 -11.82
C ARG A 35 -3.83 4.55 -10.36
N THR A 36 -4.74 4.09 -9.52
CA THR A 36 -4.66 4.27 -8.07
C THR A 36 -3.50 3.47 -7.50
N LEU A 37 -3.30 2.23 -7.93
CA LEU A 37 -2.16 1.40 -7.52
C LEU A 37 -0.82 2.10 -7.82
N ARG A 38 -0.62 2.62 -9.04
CA ARG A 38 0.62 3.35 -9.41
C ARG A 38 0.87 4.57 -8.52
N ARG A 39 -0.18 5.34 -8.20
CA ARG A 39 -0.07 6.52 -7.32
C ARG A 39 0.28 6.14 -5.88
N LEU A 40 -0.36 5.11 -5.34
CA LEU A 40 -0.09 4.65 -3.97
C LEU A 40 1.31 4.03 -3.85
N LEU A 41 1.78 3.31 -4.87
CA LEU A 41 3.15 2.80 -4.94
C LEU A 41 4.20 3.93 -4.96
N ALA A 42 3.97 4.98 -5.75
CA ALA A 42 4.86 6.16 -5.75
C ALA A 42 4.88 6.83 -4.37
N ARG A 43 3.71 7.00 -3.75
CA ARG A 43 3.57 7.59 -2.41
C ARG A 43 4.23 6.73 -1.32
N LEU A 44 4.23 5.42 -1.48
CA LEU A 44 4.95 4.49 -0.60
C LEU A 44 6.46 4.62 -0.79
N ALA A 45 6.93 4.70 -2.03
CA ALA A 45 8.35 4.89 -2.35
C ALA A 45 8.90 6.22 -1.79
N GLU A 46 8.11 7.29 -1.81
CA GLU A 46 8.45 8.57 -1.15
C GLU A 46 8.58 8.44 0.37
N GLN A 47 7.82 7.54 0.99
CA GLN A 47 7.80 7.34 2.45
C GLN A 47 8.84 6.31 2.94
N ILE A 48 9.36 5.47 2.05
CA ILE A 48 10.47 4.58 2.37
C ILE A 48 11.69 5.46 2.62
N THR A 49 12.04 5.60 3.90
CA THR A 49 13.31 6.21 4.29
C THR A 49 14.46 5.28 3.91
N PHE A 50 15.63 5.83 3.63
CA PHE A 50 16.84 5.04 3.32
C PHE A 50 17.13 3.93 4.35
N ALA A 51 16.65 4.08 5.59
CA ALA A 51 16.74 3.09 6.66
C ALA A 51 15.97 1.78 6.40
N ASP A 52 14.92 1.80 5.58
CA ASP A 52 14.09 0.63 5.27
C ASP A 52 14.63 -0.18 4.06
N LEU A 53 15.53 0.41 3.27
CA LEU A 53 16.12 -0.23 2.08
C LEU A 53 16.91 -1.52 2.38
N PRO A 54 17.70 -1.62 3.48
CA PRO A 54 18.38 -2.87 3.83
C PRO A 54 17.40 -4.02 4.11
N SER A 55 16.30 -3.73 4.80
CA SER A 55 15.23 -4.70 5.11
C SER A 55 14.51 -5.14 3.83
N LEU A 56 14.19 -4.18 2.94
CA LEU A 56 13.58 -4.47 1.64
C LEU A 56 14.50 -5.34 0.77
N ARG A 57 15.79 -5.01 0.68
CA ARG A 57 16.78 -5.82 -0.05
C ARG A 57 16.86 -7.24 0.49
N SER A 58 16.90 -7.39 1.81
CA SER A 58 16.97 -8.71 2.46
C SER A 58 15.72 -9.54 2.18
N ALA A 59 14.52 -8.94 2.19
CA ALA A 59 13.28 -9.62 1.85
C ALA A 59 13.23 -10.08 0.37
N LEU A 60 13.73 -9.26 -0.56
CA LEU A 60 13.84 -9.62 -1.98
C LEU A 60 14.85 -10.76 -2.20
N GLN A 61 16.01 -10.73 -1.54
CA GLN A 61 16.99 -11.80 -1.59
C GLN A 61 16.45 -13.12 -1.00
N ALA A 62 15.72 -13.05 0.12
CA ALA A 62 15.07 -14.22 0.69
C ALA A 62 14.05 -14.85 -0.26
N ARG A 63 13.32 -14.04 -1.04
CA ARG A 63 12.44 -14.57 -2.11
C ARG A 63 13.22 -15.22 -3.25
N HIS A 64 14.32 -14.62 -3.68
CA HIS A 64 15.19 -15.19 -4.72
C HIS A 64 15.74 -16.55 -4.28
N ASN A 65 16.30 -16.63 -3.07
CA ASN A 65 16.89 -17.87 -2.56
C ASN A 65 15.87 -18.99 -2.31
N ARG A 66 14.59 -18.65 -2.06
CA ARG A 66 13.50 -19.63 -1.98
C ARG A 66 13.14 -20.25 -3.34
N GLY A 67 13.41 -19.57 -4.45
CA GLY A 67 13.26 -20.13 -5.80
C GLY A 67 14.46 -20.99 -6.23
N SER A 68 15.61 -20.83 -5.56
CA SER A 68 16.88 -21.49 -5.92
C SER A 68 17.23 -22.68 -5.04
N ARG A 69 16.31 -23.20 -4.22
CA ARG A 69 16.60 -24.39 -3.40
C ARG A 69 16.92 -25.58 -4.33
N PRO A 70 18.17 -26.07 -4.38
CA PRO A 70 18.42 -27.36 -5.00
C PRO A 70 17.71 -28.37 -4.10
N ALA A 71 16.84 -29.19 -4.68
CA ALA A 71 16.38 -30.39 -4.00
C ALA A 71 17.62 -31.28 -3.71
N PRO A 72 17.67 -31.95 -2.54
CA PRO A 72 18.78 -32.85 -2.19
C PRO A 72 18.96 -33.98 -3.21
#